data_AF-A0A482D5D7-F1
#
_entry.id   AF-A0A482D5D7-F1
#
_cell.length_a   1.000
_cell.length_b   1.000
_cell.length_c   1.000
_cell.angle_alpha   90.00
_cell.angle_beta   90.00
_cell.angle_gamma   90.00
#
_symmetry.space_group_name_H-M   'P 1'
#
loop_
_entity.id
_entity.type
_entity.pdbx_description
1 polymer ?
#
loop_
_entity_poly.entity_id
_entity_poly.type
_entity_poly.pdbx_seq_one_letter_code
_entity_poly.pdbx_strand_id
1 'polypeptide(L)' 'MTEGQWNEHSDHMEGHITWPATKEAIVAACNGEDVPAEVLDDVKNNLAEGTYNSSDEVKAALVH' A
#
# COMPACT_ATOMS: atom_id res chain seq x y z
N MET A 1 1.49 -5.09 -8.74
CA MET A 1 0.02 -5.27 -8.77
C MET A 1 -0.59 -4.60 -10.01
N THR A 2 -1.79 -4.99 -10.41
CA THR A 2 -2.54 -4.35 -11.50
C THR A 2 -3.29 -3.10 -11.03
N GLU A 3 -3.66 -2.20 -11.97
CA GLU A 3 -4.51 -1.05 -11.66
C GLU A 3 -5.85 -1.44 -11.00
N GLY A 4 -6.41 -2.59 -11.37
CA GLY A 4 -7.64 -3.12 -10.77
C GLY A 4 -7.47 -3.41 -9.28
N GLN A 5 -6.43 -4.17 -8.94
CA GLN A 5 -6.10 -4.50 -7.54
C GLN A 5 -5.77 -3.24 -6.72
N TRP A 6 -5.15 -2.22 -7.34
CA TRP A 6 -4.91 -0.94 -6.68
C TRP A 6 -6.23 -0.23 -6.35
N ASN A 7 -7.13 -0.09 -7.33
CA ASN A 7 -8.39 0.65 -7.15
C ASN A 7 -9.29 0.01 -6.08
N GLU A 8 -9.22 -1.31 -5.89
CA GLU A 8 -9.97 -1.99 -4.84
C GLU A 8 -9.41 -1.72 -3.43
N HIS A 9 -8.17 -1.24 -3.30
CA HIS A 9 -7.46 -1.15 -2.01
C HIS A 9 -6.89 0.24 -1.72
N SER A 10 -6.95 1.17 -2.69
CA SER A 10 -6.52 2.55 -2.51
C SER A 10 -7.31 3.25 -1.42
N ASP A 11 -8.63 2.98 -1.34
CA ASP A 11 -9.50 3.52 -0.30
C ASP A 11 -9.02 3.11 1.10
N HIS A 12 -8.53 1.87 1.24
CA HIS A 12 -7.98 1.39 2.51
C HIS A 12 -6.67 2.11 2.86
N MET A 13 -5.80 2.34 1.87
CA MET A 13 -4.57 3.10 2.07
C MET A 13 -4.83 4.57 2.39
N GLU A 14 -5.85 5.19 1.82
CA GLU A 14 -6.18 6.61 2.07
C GLU A 14 -6.94 6.82 3.39
N GLY A 15 -7.79 5.87 3.77
CA GLY A 15 -8.62 5.99 4.98
C GLY A 15 -7.90 5.66 6.29
N HIS A 16 -6.92 4.75 6.26
CA HIS A 16 -6.32 4.20 7.48
C HIS A 16 -4.87 4.60 7.69
N ILE A 17 -4.15 4.95 6.62
CA ILE A 17 -2.75 5.35 6.72
C ILE A 17 -2.68 6.86 6.91
N THR A 18 -2.07 7.28 8.01
CA THR A 18 -1.71 8.69 8.20
C THR A 18 -0.40 8.99 7.48
N TRP A 19 -0.45 9.91 6.53
CA TRP A 19 0.72 10.32 5.75
C TRP A 19 1.47 11.48 6.41
N PRO A 20 2.81 11.56 6.27
CA PRO A 20 3.69 10.60 5.60
C PRO A 20 3.86 9.29 6.39
N ALA A 21 3.99 8.16 5.69
CA ALA A 21 4.08 6.82 6.27
C ALA A 21 5.28 6.04 5.73
N THR A 22 5.90 5.23 6.59
CA THR A 22 6.98 4.32 6.18
C THR A 22 6.43 3.04 5.55
N LYS A 23 7.25 2.32 4.78
CA LYS A 23 6.91 0.97 4.30
C LYS A 23 6.36 0.09 5.42
N GLU A 24 7.00 0.08 6.59
CA GLU A 24 6.55 -0.73 7.73
C GLU A 24 5.17 -0.31 8.24
N ALA A 25 4.88 0.99 8.30
CA ALA A 25 3.57 1.49 8.69
C ALA A 25 2.49 1.12 7.67
N ILE A 26 2.80 1.20 6.38
CA ILE A 26 1.89 0.79 5.29
C ILE A 26 1.64 -0.71 5.36
N VAL A 27 2.68 -1.54 5.53
CA VAL A 27 2.55 -2.99 5.69
C VAL A 27 1.75 -3.33 6.94
N ALA A 28 1.96 -2.64 8.05
CA ALA A 28 1.22 -2.85 9.29
C ALA A 28 -0.26 -2.51 9.12
N ALA A 29 -0.57 -1.40 8.42
CA ALA A 29 -1.94 -1.03 8.08
C ALA A 29 -2.59 -2.10 7.19
N CYS A 30 -1.89 -2.58 6.14
CA CYS A 30 -2.40 -3.65 5.27
C CYS A 30 -2.52 -5.01 5.97
N ASN A 31 -1.80 -5.25 7.08
CA ASN A 31 -1.85 -6.52 7.81
C ASN A 31 -2.97 -6.57 8.86
N GLY A 32 -3.61 -5.44 9.16
CA GLY A 32 -4.61 -5.31 10.24
C GLY A 32 -6.07 -5.47 9.80
N GLU A 33 -6.37 -5.38 8.51
CA GLU A 33 -7.73 -5.29 7.95
C GLU A 33 -7.90 -6.17 6.72
N ASP A 34 -9.12 -6.25 6.15
CA ASP A 34 -9.57 -7.08 5.01
C ASP A 34 -8.81 -6.81 3.68
N VAL A 35 -7.49 -6.85 3.72
CA VAL A 35 -6.61 -6.76 2.56
C VAL A 35 -6.24 -8.18 2.12
N PRO A 36 -6.57 -8.56 0.87
CA PRO A 36 -6.07 -9.77 0.23
C PRO A 36 -4.58 -9.99 0.45
N ALA A 37 -4.22 -11.23 0.80
CA ALA A 37 -2.84 -11.62 1.08
C ALA A 37 -1.89 -11.30 -0.08
N GLU A 38 -2.38 -11.36 -1.33
CA GLU A 38 -1.61 -11.00 -2.53
C GLU A 38 -1.18 -9.52 -2.55
N VAL A 39 -2.03 -8.60 -2.11
CA VAL A 39 -1.67 -7.18 -2.07
C VAL A 39 -0.73 -6.89 -0.91
N LEU A 40 -0.95 -7.53 0.24
CA LEU A 40 0.00 -7.45 1.35
C LEU A 40 1.39 -7.95 0.92
N ASP A 41 1.45 -9.04 0.15
CA ASP A 41 2.70 -9.60 -0.38
C ASP A 41 3.35 -8.67 -1.42
N ASP A 42 2.55 -8.06 -2.31
CA ASP A 42 3.01 -7.07 -3.30
C ASP A 42 3.61 -5.82 -2.60
N VAL A 43 2.92 -5.28 -1.60
CA VAL A 43 3.42 -4.16 -0.78
C VAL A 43 4.71 -4.56 -0.03
N LYS A 44 4.79 -5.78 0.51
CA LYS A 44 5.99 -6.25 1.22
C LYS A 44 7.18 -6.44 0.29
N ASN A 45 6.98 -7.02 -0.89
CA ASN A 45 8.05 -7.44 -1.78
C ASN A 45 8.45 -6.39 -2.83
N ASN A 46 7.50 -5.57 -3.31
CA ASN A 46 7.74 -4.60 -4.38
C ASN A 46 7.85 -3.16 -3.90
N LEU A 47 7.25 -2.79 -2.76
CA LEU A 47 7.43 -1.44 -2.21
C LEU A 47 8.85 -1.30 -1.66
N ALA A 48 9.60 -0.30 -2.14
CA ALA A 48 10.93 -0.01 -1.63
C ALA A 48 10.88 0.46 -0.18
N GLU A 49 11.98 0.27 0.56
CA GLU A 49 12.09 0.91 1.88
C GLU A 49 12.17 2.43 1.71
N GLY A 50 11.32 3.14 2.44
CA GLY A 50 11.19 4.58 2.31
C GLY A 50 10.05 5.14 3.14
N THR A 51 9.95 6.47 3.10
CA THR A 51 8.80 7.22 3.60
C THR A 51 8.05 7.76 2.39
N TYR A 52 6.77 7.47 2.35
CA TYR A 52 5.85 7.87 1.30
C TYR A 52 4.95 8.98 1.83
N ASN A 53 4.69 10.00 1.03
CA ASN A 53 3.90 11.18 1.42
C ASN A 53 2.42 11.03 1.07
N SER A 54 2.07 10.07 0.22
CA SER A 54 0.71 9.82 -0.20
C SER A 54 0.53 8.40 -0.76
N SER A 55 -0.73 7.99 -0.85
CA SER A 55 -1.19 6.80 -1.56
C SER A 55 -0.70 6.78 -3.02
N ASP A 56 -0.70 7.92 -3.72
CA ASP A 56 -0.24 8.02 -5.11
C ASP A 56 1.24 7.63 -5.30
N GLU A 57 2.12 7.97 -4.35
CA GLU A 57 3.53 7.56 -4.42
C GLU A 57 3.67 6.04 -4.27
N VAL A 58 2.83 5.42 -3.45
CA VAL A 58 2.75 3.96 -3.29
C VAL A 58 2.19 3.32 -4.56
N LYS A 59 1.14 3.91 -5.16
CA LYS A 59 0.58 3.48 -6.45
C LYS A 59 1.66 3.42 -7.52
N ALA A 60 2.39 4.53 -7.68
CA ALA A 60 3.43 4.65 -8.68
C ALA A 60 4.57 3.64 -8.50
N ALA A 61 4.79 3.17 -7.26
CA ALA A 61 5.79 2.15 -6.95
C ALA A 61 5.28 0.71 -7.17
N LEU A 62 3.98 0.46 -7.01
CA LEU A 62 3.41 -0.90 -7.02
C LEU A 62 2.65 -1.28 -8.29
N VAL A 63 2.11 -0.31 -9.02
CA VAL A 63 1.37 -0.55 -10.27
C VAL A 63 2.33 -0.60 -11.44
N HIS A 64 2.32 -1.71 -12.18
CA HIS A 64 3.15 -1.96 -13.36
C HIS A 64 2.40 -2.77 -14.42
#